data_AF-A0A816GF87-F1
#
_entry.id   AF-A0A816GF87-F1
#
_cell.length_a   1.000
_cell.length_b   1.000
_cell.length_c   1.000
_cell.angle_alpha   90.00
_cell.angle_beta   90.00
_cell.angle_gamma   90.00
#
_symmetry.space_group_name_H-M   'P 1'
#
loop_
_entity.id
_entity.type
_entity.pdbx_description
1 polymer ?
#
loop_
_entity_poly.entity_id
_entity_poly.type
_entity_poly.pdbx_seq_one_letter_code
_entity_poly.pdbx_strand_id
1 'polypeptide(L)'
;MFQTDILIDTSVLPSSIMSLRDDNFIDFVKEEAGHAAAALLELQGINSVKSLLMTDDVCAIMNVKNKSLDAFKNNYGYMQDDGACILQPGVKGNIEYLISLLKTKCVDDAKLVKSSKRNQLSSSLTITTNTSSTIRKPTSSILSDSSPESISSKSSNLSVAEHKSYIIDTLNNWCKYNKSKDNNERFSLVEGKDYFISLQNDSTGTLKCNIKCSCEKMDNIGI
;
A
#
# COMPACT_ATOMS: atom_id res chain seq x y z
N MET A 1 -9.57 -13.81 -12.84
CA MET A 1 -8.73 -12.65 -12.51
C MET A 1 -9.43 -11.95 -11.36
N PHE A 2 -9.00 -12.17 -10.12
CA PHE A 2 -9.64 -11.55 -8.95
C PHE A 2 -8.76 -10.41 -8.45
N GLN A 3 -9.32 -9.21 -8.38
CA GLN A 3 -8.77 -8.11 -7.59
C GLN A 3 -9.14 -8.40 -6.13
N THR A 4 -8.20 -8.92 -5.36
CA THR A 4 -8.22 -8.70 -3.92
C THR A 4 -7.86 -7.24 -3.72
N ASP A 5 -8.85 -6.39 -3.47
CA ASP A 5 -8.61 -5.04 -2.93
C ASP A 5 -8.09 -5.22 -1.50
N ILE A 6 -6.81 -5.59 -1.39
CA ILE A 6 -6.05 -5.47 -0.15
C ILE A 6 -6.21 -4.01 0.23
N LEU A 7 -6.77 -3.75 1.41
CA LEU A 7 -6.89 -2.41 1.94
C LEU A 7 -5.48 -1.89 2.25
N ILE A 8 -4.88 -1.25 1.26
CA ILE A 8 -3.54 -0.68 1.33
C ILE A 8 -3.67 0.65 2.06
N ASP A 9 -3.15 0.71 3.28
CA ASP A 9 -3.08 1.95 4.05
C ASP A 9 -1.88 2.79 3.60
N THR A 10 -2.14 3.88 2.91
CA THR A 10 -1.11 4.83 2.44
C THR A 10 -0.77 5.90 3.48
N SER A 11 -1.46 5.94 4.62
CA SER A 11 -1.26 6.97 5.66
C SER A 11 0.06 6.84 6.40
N VAL A 12 0.64 5.63 6.42
CA VAL A 12 1.95 5.34 7.01
C VAL A 12 3.11 5.87 6.15
N LEU A 13 2.88 6.19 4.88
CA LEU A 13 3.92 6.65 3.99
C LEU A 13 4.26 8.14 4.23
N PRO A 14 5.55 8.52 4.17
CA PRO A 14 5.96 9.91 4.18
C PRO A 14 5.30 10.71 3.06
N SER A 15 4.94 11.97 3.33
CA SER A 15 4.35 12.86 2.33
C SER A 15 5.27 13.11 1.12
N SER A 16 6.59 13.02 1.32
CA SER A 16 7.61 13.17 0.29
C SER A 16 7.95 11.87 -0.47
N ILE A 17 7.26 10.75 -0.20
CA ILE A 17 7.65 9.43 -0.73
C ILE A 17 7.81 9.42 -2.26
N MET A 18 6.91 10.11 -2.97
CA MET A 18 6.92 10.18 -4.45
C MET A 18 8.15 10.91 -5.03
N SER A 19 8.91 11.60 -4.18
CA SER A 19 10.11 12.35 -4.56
C SER A 19 11.42 11.64 -4.20
N LEU A 20 11.37 10.49 -3.51
CA LEU A 20 12.57 9.74 -3.13
C LEU A 20 13.35 9.24 -4.35
N ARG A 21 14.67 9.33 -4.23
CA ARG A 21 15.67 8.92 -5.24
C ARG A 21 16.94 8.41 -4.58
N ASP A 22 17.71 7.67 -5.38
CA ASP A 22 19.03 7.16 -5.07
C ASP A 22 19.04 6.45 -3.71
N ASP A 23 20.02 6.74 -2.87
CA ASP A 23 20.21 6.06 -1.57
C ASP A 23 18.97 6.17 -0.67
N ASN A 24 18.29 7.32 -0.64
CA ASN A 24 17.08 7.49 0.16
C ASN A 24 15.94 6.59 -0.30
N PHE A 25 15.83 6.34 -1.61
CA PHE A 25 14.84 5.42 -2.15
C PHE A 25 15.21 3.98 -1.81
N ILE A 26 16.48 3.62 -1.97
CA ILE A 26 16.96 2.26 -1.68
C ILE A 26 16.82 1.93 -0.20
N ASP A 27 17.13 2.85 0.71
CA ASP A 27 17.00 2.64 2.16
C ASP A 27 15.53 2.47 2.55
N PHE A 28 14.63 3.26 1.98
CA PHE A 28 13.19 3.04 2.12
C PHE A 28 12.75 1.63 1.65
N VAL A 29 13.25 1.16 0.51
CA VAL A 29 12.95 -0.20 0.01
C VAL A 29 13.50 -1.26 0.96
N LYS A 30 14.69 -1.06 1.55
CA LYS A 30 15.26 -2.00 2.52
C LYS A 30 14.37 -2.13 3.76
N GLU A 31 13.81 -1.02 4.23
CA GLU A 31 12.91 -0.98 5.40
C GLU A 31 11.56 -1.64 5.09
N GLU A 32 10.96 -1.33 3.94
CA GLU A 32 9.60 -1.80 3.60
C GLU A 32 9.55 -3.19 2.96
N ALA A 33 10.48 -3.51 2.05
CA ALA A 33 10.46 -4.73 1.25
C ALA A 33 11.61 -5.70 1.56
N GLY A 34 12.58 -5.27 2.38
CA GLY A 34 13.74 -6.05 2.78
C GLY A 34 14.96 -5.88 1.88
N HIS A 35 16.13 -6.30 2.39
CA HIS A 35 17.42 -6.09 1.71
C HIS A 35 17.53 -6.80 0.36
N ALA A 36 16.93 -7.98 0.24
CA ALA A 36 16.87 -8.73 -1.00
C ALA A 36 16.15 -7.96 -2.13
N ALA A 37 15.01 -7.36 -1.82
CA ALA A 37 14.24 -6.55 -2.76
C ALA A 37 15.01 -5.30 -3.17
N ALA A 38 15.60 -4.59 -2.21
CA ALA A 38 16.41 -3.41 -2.48
C ALA A 38 17.58 -3.70 -3.43
N ALA A 39 18.35 -4.75 -3.14
CA ALA A 39 19.49 -5.13 -3.97
C ALA A 39 19.08 -5.56 -5.39
N LEU A 40 17.90 -6.19 -5.55
CA LEU A 40 17.35 -6.52 -6.86
C LEU A 40 16.97 -5.26 -7.66
N LEU A 41 16.46 -4.21 -7.00
CA LEU A 41 16.18 -2.93 -7.64
C LEU A 41 17.47 -2.20 -8.03
N GLU A 42 18.47 -2.17 -7.16
CA GLU A 42 19.78 -1.58 -7.44
C GLU A 42 20.45 -2.25 -8.65
N LEU A 43 20.39 -3.59 -8.73
CA LEU A 43 20.95 -4.35 -9.86
C LEU A 43 20.31 -3.96 -11.20
N GLN A 44 19.05 -3.54 -11.19
CA GLN A 44 18.32 -3.07 -12.35
C GLN A 44 18.52 -1.58 -12.65
N GLY A 45 19.24 -0.85 -11.79
CA GLY A 45 19.35 0.60 -11.86
C GLY A 45 18.03 1.31 -11.52
N ILE A 46 17.12 0.64 -10.82
CA ILE A 46 15.87 1.25 -10.34
C ILE A 46 16.19 1.98 -9.03
N ASN A 47 16.35 3.30 -9.13
CA ASN A 47 16.78 4.16 -8.03
C ASN A 47 15.75 5.25 -7.67
N SER A 48 14.50 5.11 -8.07
CA SER A 48 13.45 6.06 -7.70
C SER A 48 12.07 5.42 -7.74
N VAL A 49 11.11 6.04 -7.03
CA VAL A 49 9.70 5.64 -7.09
C VAL A 49 9.18 5.69 -8.53
N LYS A 50 9.56 6.73 -9.28
CA LYS A 50 9.11 6.88 -10.67
C LYS A 50 9.62 5.76 -11.57
N SER A 51 10.91 5.40 -11.49
CA SER A 51 11.47 4.29 -12.28
C SER A 51 10.84 2.96 -11.90
N LEU A 52 10.59 2.72 -10.60
CA LEU A 52 9.94 1.50 -10.14
C LEU A 52 8.52 1.38 -10.70
N LEU A 53 7.72 2.44 -10.63
CA LEU A 53 6.33 2.45 -11.11
C LEU A 53 6.20 2.34 -12.63
N MET A 54 7.25 2.69 -13.38
CA MET A 54 7.33 2.54 -14.84
C MET A 54 7.86 1.18 -15.28
N THR A 55 8.31 0.34 -14.34
CA THR A 55 8.81 -0.99 -14.64
C THR A 55 7.65 -1.99 -14.62
N ASP A 56 7.43 -2.69 -15.73
CA ASP A 56 6.30 -3.61 -15.88
C ASP A 56 6.45 -4.86 -14.98
N ASP A 57 7.60 -5.52 -15.06
CA ASP A 57 7.94 -6.69 -14.24
C ASP A 57 9.39 -6.59 -13.73
N VAL A 58 9.50 -6.20 -12.46
CA VAL A 58 10.78 -6.10 -11.73
C VAL A 58 11.47 -7.45 -11.60
N CYS A 59 10.72 -8.55 -11.56
CA CYS A 59 11.29 -9.89 -11.36
C CYS A 59 11.78 -10.51 -12.67
N ALA A 60 11.41 -9.95 -13.83
CA ALA A 60 11.77 -10.47 -15.15
C ALA A 60 13.29 -10.58 -15.35
N ILE A 61 14.07 -9.69 -14.71
CA ILE A 61 15.54 -9.73 -14.80
C ILE A 61 16.11 -11.08 -14.31
N MET A 62 15.43 -11.78 -13.40
CA MET A 62 15.89 -13.07 -12.86
C MET A 62 16.04 -14.14 -13.95
N ASN A 63 15.33 -14.01 -15.07
CA ASN A 63 15.40 -14.94 -16.20
C ASN A 63 16.55 -14.63 -17.18
N VAL A 64 17.25 -13.51 -17.00
CA VAL A 64 18.38 -13.13 -17.85
C VAL A 64 19.62 -13.94 -17.46
N LYS A 65 20.42 -14.33 -18.45
CA LYS A 65 21.72 -14.99 -18.26
C LYS A 65 22.81 -13.92 -18.28
N ASN A 66 23.39 -13.63 -17.11
CA ASN A 66 24.44 -12.63 -16.97
C ASN A 66 25.32 -12.98 -15.77
N LYS A 67 26.65 -12.94 -15.94
CA LYS A 67 27.61 -13.32 -14.88
C LYS A 67 27.43 -12.54 -13.57
N SER A 68 27.17 -11.23 -13.66
CA SER A 68 26.95 -10.39 -12.48
C SER A 68 25.65 -10.75 -11.78
N LEU A 69 24.61 -11.08 -12.55
CA LEU A 69 23.33 -11.53 -12.01
C LEU A 69 23.43 -12.95 -11.43
N ASP A 70 24.24 -13.84 -12.00
CA ASP A 70 24.48 -15.18 -11.47
C ASP A 70 25.20 -15.11 -10.11
N ALA A 71 26.18 -14.20 -9.98
CA ALA A 71 26.81 -13.91 -8.69
C ALA A 71 25.79 -13.38 -7.66
N PHE A 72 24.90 -12.48 -8.08
CA PHE A 72 23.80 -12.01 -7.23
C PHE A 72 22.87 -13.15 -6.80
N LYS A 73 22.40 -13.99 -7.73
CA LYS A 73 21.52 -15.13 -7.45
C LYS A 73 22.16 -16.10 -6.45
N ASN A 74 23.45 -16.37 -6.59
CA ASN A 74 24.18 -17.21 -5.64
C ASN A 74 24.29 -16.55 -4.26
N ASN A 75 24.61 -15.25 -4.20
CA ASN A 75 24.77 -14.53 -2.93
C ASN A 75 23.48 -14.48 -2.09
N TYR A 76 22.32 -14.43 -2.74
CA TYR A 76 21.01 -14.40 -2.08
C TYR A 76 20.30 -15.76 -2.01
N GLY A 77 20.95 -16.84 -2.46
CA GLY A 77 20.40 -18.20 -2.40
C GLY A 77 19.19 -18.44 -3.32
N TYR A 78 19.15 -17.77 -4.48
CA TYR A 78 18.12 -17.98 -5.51
C TYR A 78 18.47 -19.08 -6.51
N MET A 79 19.71 -19.54 -6.51
CA MET A 79 20.20 -20.62 -7.36
C MET A 79 20.07 -21.96 -6.65
N GLN A 80 19.49 -22.94 -7.31
CA GLN A 80 19.43 -24.34 -6.89
C GLN A 80 20.68 -25.10 -7.37
N ASP A 81 20.91 -26.29 -6.81
CA ASP A 81 22.07 -27.14 -7.14
C ASP A 81 22.10 -27.60 -8.61
N ASP A 82 20.94 -27.66 -9.26
CA ASP A 82 20.79 -28.01 -10.68
C ASP A 82 20.96 -26.82 -11.64
N GLY A 83 21.20 -25.62 -11.09
CA GLY A 83 21.32 -24.39 -11.85
C GLY A 83 20.00 -23.66 -12.13
N ALA A 84 18.87 -24.18 -11.64
CA ALA A 84 17.59 -23.49 -11.73
C ALA A 84 17.55 -22.28 -10.79
N CYS A 85 16.83 -21.23 -11.20
CA CYS A 85 16.69 -20.01 -10.42
C CYS A 85 15.26 -19.91 -9.86
N ILE A 86 15.13 -19.81 -8.54
CA ILE A 86 13.86 -19.57 -7.85
C ILE A 86 13.96 -18.29 -7.05
N LEU A 87 13.17 -17.29 -7.44
CA LEU A 87 12.96 -16.11 -6.61
C LEU A 87 12.04 -16.50 -5.44
N GLN A 88 12.49 -16.23 -4.22
CA GLN A 88 11.70 -16.52 -3.02
C GLN A 88 10.33 -15.81 -3.10
N PRO A 89 9.21 -16.54 -2.91
CA PRO A 89 7.87 -15.96 -3.01
C PRO A 89 7.65 -14.74 -2.12
N GLY A 90 8.27 -14.71 -0.92
CA GLY A 90 8.21 -13.57 -0.01
C GLY A 90 8.85 -12.30 -0.59
N VAL A 91 10.00 -12.41 -1.25
CA VAL A 91 10.67 -11.26 -1.89
C VAL A 91 9.81 -10.71 -3.02
N LYS A 92 9.27 -11.60 -3.87
CA LYS A 92 8.35 -11.21 -4.94
C LYS A 92 7.10 -10.51 -4.39
N GLY A 93 6.47 -11.10 -3.38
CA GLY A 93 5.29 -10.53 -2.74
C GLY A 93 5.53 -9.17 -2.12
N ASN A 94 6.67 -8.97 -1.46
CA ASN A 94 7.05 -7.67 -0.88
C ASN A 94 7.21 -6.58 -1.95
N ILE A 95 7.84 -6.91 -3.09
CA ILE A 95 7.99 -5.97 -4.21
C ILE A 95 6.64 -5.61 -4.82
N GLU A 96 5.78 -6.62 -5.07
CA GLU A 96 4.44 -6.41 -5.62
C GLU A 96 3.56 -5.58 -4.69
N TYR A 97 3.64 -5.83 -3.38
CA TYR A 97 2.98 -5.04 -2.35
C TYR A 97 3.47 -3.59 -2.36
N LEU A 98 4.79 -3.37 -2.35
CA LEU A 98 5.37 -2.03 -2.39
C LEU A 98 4.94 -1.25 -3.64
N ILE A 99 4.95 -1.87 -4.81
CA ILE A 99 4.50 -1.25 -6.06
C ILE A 99 3.02 -0.86 -5.95
N SER A 100 2.18 -1.76 -5.42
CA SER A 100 0.75 -1.49 -5.22
C SER A 100 0.52 -0.34 -4.24
N LEU A 101 1.27 -0.32 -3.14
CA LEU A 101 1.27 0.74 -2.13
C LEU A 101 1.60 2.11 -2.74
N LEU A 102 2.66 2.18 -3.52
CA LEU A 102 3.09 3.42 -4.20
C LEU A 102 2.09 3.85 -5.30
N LYS A 103 1.51 2.90 -6.06
CA LYS A 103 0.45 3.20 -7.04
C LYS A 103 -0.77 3.84 -6.38
N THR A 104 -1.25 3.27 -5.27
CA THR A 104 -2.38 3.81 -4.52
C THR A 104 -2.07 5.22 -4.01
N LYS A 105 -0.89 5.43 -3.42
CA LYS A 105 -0.46 6.75 -2.94
C LYS A 105 -0.41 7.80 -4.06
N CYS A 106 0.07 7.42 -5.25
CA CYS A 106 0.11 8.30 -6.42
C CYS A 106 -1.30 8.76 -6.84
N VAL A 107 -2.26 7.83 -6.81
CA VAL A 107 -3.67 8.12 -7.10
C VAL A 107 -4.27 9.06 -6.06
N ASP A 108 -3.98 8.87 -4.78
CA ASP A 108 -4.50 9.70 -3.69
C ASP A 108 -3.95 11.13 -3.74
N ASP A 109 -2.65 11.29 -4.00
CA ASP A 109 -2.05 12.62 -4.17
C ASP A 109 -2.65 13.36 -5.38
N ALA A 110 -2.95 12.64 -6.48
CA ALA A 110 -3.61 13.22 -7.65
C ALA A 110 -5.06 13.66 -7.35
N LYS A 111 -5.80 12.94 -6.48
CA LYS A 111 -7.14 13.34 -6.04
C LYS A 111 -7.09 14.62 -5.20
N LEU A 112 -6.10 14.76 -4.31
CA LEU A 112 -5.91 15.96 -3.48
C LEU A 112 -5.62 17.21 -4.32
N VAL A 113 -4.81 17.10 -5.38
CA VAL A 113 -4.54 18.24 -6.28
C VAL A 113 -5.80 18.66 -7.04
N LYS A 114 -6.64 17.69 -7.45
CA LYS A 114 -7.90 17.97 -8.17
C LYS A 114 -8.96 18.63 -7.28
N SER A 115 -9.09 18.22 -6.02
CA SER A 115 -10.04 18.84 -5.09
C SER A 115 -9.64 20.27 -4.72
N SER A 116 -8.33 20.53 -4.60
CA SER A 116 -7.82 21.86 -4.24
C SER A 116 -8.03 22.92 -5.35
N LYS A 117 -7.97 22.52 -6.63
CA LYS A 117 -8.22 23.45 -7.77
C LYS A 117 -9.67 23.88 -7.93
N ARG A 118 -10.63 23.13 -7.40
CA ARG A 118 -12.07 23.44 -7.56
C ARG A 118 -12.51 24.68 -6.77
N ASN A 119 -11.77 25.04 -5.72
CA ASN A 119 -12.09 26.20 -4.87
C ASN A 119 -11.43 27.51 -5.30
N GLN A 120 -10.75 27.56 -6.46
CA GLN A 120 -10.12 28.79 -6.98
C GLN A 120 -10.77 29.39 -8.24
N LEU A 121 -11.84 28.79 -8.78
CA LEU A 121 -12.63 29.35 -9.88
C LEU A 121 -13.85 30.13 -9.37
N SER A 122 -13.57 31.21 -8.65
CA SER A 122 -14.49 32.33 -8.43
C SER A 122 -13.73 33.66 -8.43
N SER A 123 -12.76 33.82 -9.35
CA SER A 123 -12.36 35.15 -9.79
C SER A 123 -12.98 35.41 -11.16
N SER A 124 -14.11 36.13 -11.12
CA SER A 124 -14.76 36.69 -12.30
C SER A 124 -13.75 37.56 -13.06
N LEU A 125 -13.30 37.11 -14.22
CA LEU A 125 -12.57 37.94 -15.17
C LEU A 125 -13.55 38.99 -15.71
N THR A 126 -13.53 40.18 -15.13
CA THR A 126 -14.23 41.34 -15.70
C THR A 126 -13.34 41.89 -16.80
N ILE A 127 -13.68 41.56 -18.05
CA ILE A 127 -13.16 42.22 -19.25
C ILE A 127 -13.70 43.66 -19.22
N THR A 128 -12.88 44.64 -18.88
CA THR A 128 -13.25 46.05 -18.94
C THR A 128 -12.68 46.67 -20.22
N THR A 129 -13.49 46.68 -21.27
CA THR A 129 -13.34 47.60 -22.39
C THR A 129 -14.06 48.92 -22.09
N ASN A 130 -13.28 50.00 -22.23
CA ASN A 130 -13.64 51.36 -22.66
C ASN A 130 -14.02 52.45 -21.64
N THR A 131 -13.34 53.59 -21.85
CA THR A 131 -13.82 54.99 -21.87
C THR A 131 -14.33 55.68 -20.60
N SER A 132 -13.56 56.69 -20.21
CA SER A 132 -13.91 58.03 -19.72
C SER A 132 -15.22 58.30 -18.96
N SER A 133 -14.99 58.80 -17.73
CA SER A 133 -15.64 59.93 -17.06
C SER A 133 -16.83 59.72 -16.10
N THR A 134 -16.66 60.36 -14.93
CA THR A 134 -17.68 60.99 -14.06
C THR A 134 -18.26 60.20 -12.88
N ILE A 135 -17.63 60.42 -11.71
CA ILE A 135 -18.19 60.79 -10.38
C ILE A 135 -19.58 60.22 -10.00
N ARG A 136 -19.63 59.37 -8.94
CA ARG A 136 -20.42 59.62 -7.70
C ARG A 136 -20.18 58.57 -6.60
N LYS A 137 -20.55 59.00 -5.38
CA LYS A 137 -20.15 58.65 -4.01
C LYS A 137 -20.67 57.30 -3.43
N PRO A 138 -20.15 56.88 -2.25
CA PRO A 138 -20.32 55.55 -1.66
C PRO A 138 -21.55 55.44 -0.75
N THR A 139 -22.04 54.22 -0.52
CA THR A 139 -22.98 53.89 0.56
C THR A 139 -22.78 52.45 1.04
N SER A 140 -23.08 52.26 2.31
CA SER A 140 -22.63 51.26 3.28
C SER A 140 -23.37 49.92 3.28
N SER A 141 -22.72 48.96 3.98
CA SER A 141 -23.27 48.00 4.95
C SER A 141 -24.12 46.81 4.45
N ILE A 142 -23.75 45.58 4.86
CA ILE A 142 -24.44 44.76 5.91
C ILE A 142 -23.90 43.30 5.87
N LEU A 143 -23.79 42.73 7.07
CA LEU A 143 -23.36 41.38 7.48
C LEU A 143 -24.33 40.25 7.05
N SER A 144 -23.79 39.04 6.90
CA SER A 144 -24.38 37.70 7.23
C SER A 144 -23.30 36.66 6.85
N ASP A 145 -22.53 36.10 7.76
CA ASP A 145 -22.85 35.08 8.78
C ASP A 145 -23.56 33.84 8.20
N SER A 146 -22.76 32.86 7.81
CA SER A 146 -23.19 31.48 7.62
C SER A 146 -21.99 30.55 7.85
N SER A 147 -22.04 29.94 9.03
CA SER A 147 -21.17 28.91 9.58
C SER A 147 -20.86 27.78 8.58
N PRO A 148 -19.60 27.33 8.43
CA PRO A 148 -19.34 26.04 7.81
C PRO A 148 -19.53 24.95 8.87
N GLU A 149 -20.58 24.15 8.69
CA GLU A 149 -20.75 22.87 9.38
C GLU A 149 -19.45 22.06 9.25
N SER A 150 -18.83 21.83 10.40
CA SER A 150 -17.71 20.91 10.54
C SER A 150 -18.20 19.52 10.17
N ILE A 151 -17.78 19.04 9.01
CA ILE A 151 -17.79 17.62 8.70
C ILE A 151 -16.80 16.99 9.68
N SER A 152 -17.35 16.52 10.80
CA SER A 152 -16.71 15.63 11.74
C SER A 152 -16.21 14.43 10.94
N SER A 153 -14.90 14.41 10.70
CA SER A 153 -14.18 13.20 10.32
C SER A 153 -14.42 12.19 11.41
N LYS A 154 -15.43 11.33 11.20
CA LYS A 154 -15.62 10.09 11.95
C LYS A 154 -14.34 9.28 11.78
N SER A 155 -13.41 9.45 12.71
CA SER A 155 -12.47 8.42 13.07
C SER A 155 -13.31 7.22 13.47
N SER A 156 -13.50 6.30 12.53
CA SER A 156 -14.09 5.00 12.78
C SER A 156 -13.09 4.19 13.58
N ASN A 157 -12.93 4.54 14.85
CA ASN A 157 -12.36 3.68 15.87
C ASN A 157 -13.33 2.49 16.01
N LEU A 158 -13.18 1.50 15.14
CA LEU A 158 -13.88 0.23 15.24
C LEU A 158 -13.61 -0.34 16.63
N SER A 159 -14.65 -0.84 17.28
CA SER A 159 -14.51 -1.55 18.55
C SER A 159 -13.62 -2.79 18.40
N VAL A 160 -13.09 -3.30 19.51
CA VAL A 160 -12.30 -4.53 19.53
C VAL A 160 -13.09 -5.71 18.95
N ALA A 161 -14.40 -5.75 19.17
CA ALA A 161 -15.28 -6.78 18.63
C ALA A 161 -15.41 -6.69 17.10
N GLU A 162 -15.54 -5.48 16.55
CA GLU A 162 -15.62 -5.26 15.10
C GLU A 162 -14.31 -5.63 14.39
N HIS A 163 -13.16 -5.27 14.98
CA HIS A 163 -11.85 -5.70 14.49
C HIS A 163 -11.74 -7.23 14.49
N LYS A 164 -12.20 -7.88 15.56
CA LYS A 164 -12.19 -9.34 15.64
C LYS A 164 -13.02 -9.98 14.54
N SER A 165 -14.24 -9.48 14.31
CA SER A 165 -15.11 -9.96 13.23
C SER A 165 -14.44 -9.81 11.87
N TYR A 166 -13.86 -8.64 11.60
CA TYR A 166 -13.18 -8.37 10.34
C TYR A 166 -12.02 -9.34 10.06
N ILE A 167 -11.22 -9.67 11.08
CA ILE A 167 -10.12 -10.63 10.94
C ILE A 167 -10.66 -12.03 10.62
N ILE A 168 -11.72 -12.47 11.31
CA ILE A 168 -12.36 -13.78 11.07
C ILE A 168 -12.92 -13.85 9.64
N ASP A 169 -13.61 -12.81 9.19
CA ASP A 169 -14.19 -12.76 7.85
C ASP A 169 -13.10 -12.80 6.77
N THR A 170 -11.99 -12.10 7.01
CA THR A 170 -10.81 -12.12 6.12
C THR A 170 -10.22 -13.52 6.00
N LEU A 171 -10.02 -14.22 7.12
CA LEU A 171 -9.51 -15.59 7.13
C LEU A 171 -10.46 -16.58 6.45
N ASN A 172 -11.77 -16.46 6.69
CA ASN A 172 -12.78 -17.30 6.07
C ASN A 172 -12.83 -17.11 4.55
N ASN A 173 -12.73 -15.86 4.09
CA ASN A 173 -12.68 -15.55 2.66
C ASN A 173 -11.42 -16.12 2.02
N TRP A 174 -10.28 -16.02 2.69
CA TRP A 174 -9.04 -16.65 2.23
C TRP A 174 -9.15 -18.18 2.15
N CYS A 175 -9.78 -18.83 3.14
CA CYS A 175 -10.01 -20.29 3.10
C CYS A 175 -10.90 -20.71 1.93
N LYS A 176 -12.04 -20.02 1.74
CA LYS A 176 -12.97 -20.28 0.63
C LYS A 176 -12.28 -20.14 -0.72
N TYR A 177 -11.41 -19.15 -0.87
CA TYR A 177 -10.66 -18.93 -2.09
C TYR A 177 -9.70 -20.09 -2.39
N ASN A 178 -8.86 -20.48 -1.42
CA ASN A 178 -7.88 -21.55 -1.64
C ASN A 178 -8.50 -22.93 -1.78
N LYS A 179 -9.66 -23.18 -1.15
CA LYS A 179 -10.47 -24.38 -1.37
C LYS A 179 -10.77 -24.62 -2.86
N SER A 180 -11.05 -23.55 -3.61
CA SER A 180 -11.34 -23.62 -5.05
C SER A 180 -10.11 -23.81 -5.93
N LYS A 181 -8.93 -23.41 -5.43
CA LYS A 181 -7.67 -23.45 -6.17
C LYS A 181 -6.95 -24.80 -6.02
N ASP A 182 -6.96 -25.35 -4.81
CA ASP A 182 -6.19 -26.55 -4.46
C ASP A 182 -7.05 -27.83 -4.50
N ASN A 183 -8.30 -27.73 -4.97
CA ASN A 183 -9.28 -28.82 -5.05
C ASN A 183 -9.42 -29.62 -3.74
N ASN A 184 -9.14 -28.95 -2.61
CA ASN A 184 -9.07 -29.58 -1.30
C ASN A 184 -10.33 -29.24 -0.52
N GLU A 185 -11.31 -30.15 -0.53
CA GLU A 185 -12.61 -29.93 0.08
C GLU A 185 -12.56 -29.66 1.60
N ARG A 186 -11.42 -29.94 2.24
CA ARG A 186 -11.21 -29.83 3.70
C ARG A 186 -10.52 -28.53 4.14
N PHE A 187 -10.27 -27.58 3.24
CA PHE A 187 -9.61 -26.33 3.61
C PHE A 187 -10.58 -25.37 4.32
N SER A 188 -10.71 -25.52 5.64
CA SER A 188 -11.48 -24.62 6.51
C SER A 188 -10.72 -24.40 7.81
N LEU A 189 -10.59 -23.15 8.24
CA LEU A 189 -10.07 -22.78 9.55
C LEU A 189 -11.24 -22.30 10.42
N VAL A 190 -11.34 -22.81 11.64
CA VAL A 190 -12.38 -22.47 12.60
C VAL A 190 -11.76 -21.83 13.84
N GLU A 191 -12.16 -20.60 14.16
CA GLU A 191 -11.73 -19.93 15.39
C GLU A 191 -12.17 -20.74 16.63
N GLY A 192 -11.27 -20.91 17.61
CA GLY A 192 -11.49 -21.72 18.80
C GLY A 192 -11.16 -23.19 18.63
N LYS A 193 -10.99 -23.67 17.39
CA LYS A 193 -10.57 -25.04 17.08
C LYS A 193 -9.18 -25.05 16.44
N ASP A 194 -9.02 -24.40 15.29
CA ASP A 194 -7.80 -24.43 14.49
C ASP A 194 -6.88 -23.25 14.78
N TYR A 195 -7.44 -22.14 15.29
CA TYR A 195 -6.68 -20.97 15.71
C TYR A 195 -7.42 -20.16 16.79
N PHE A 196 -6.69 -19.30 17.50
CA PHE A 196 -7.25 -18.34 18.46
C PHE A 196 -6.78 -16.93 18.12
N ILE A 197 -7.69 -15.95 18.19
CA ILE A 197 -7.37 -14.54 18.04
C ILE A 197 -7.38 -13.87 19.41
N SER A 198 -6.29 -13.19 19.78
CA SER A 198 -6.22 -12.29 20.92
C SER A 198 -5.95 -10.87 20.42
N LEU A 199 -6.84 -9.95 20.80
CA LEU A 199 -6.68 -8.52 20.55
C LEU A 199 -6.40 -7.82 21.87
N GLN A 200 -5.29 -7.08 21.94
CA GLN A 200 -4.91 -6.32 23.13
C GLN A 200 -4.44 -4.93 22.71
N ASN A 201 -4.87 -3.91 23.44
CA ASN A 201 -4.27 -2.59 23.32
C ASN A 201 -2.97 -2.61 24.10
N ASP A 202 -1.87 -2.19 23.48
CA ASP A 202 -0.64 -1.99 24.22
C ASP A 202 -0.65 -0.68 25.02
N SER A 203 0.42 -0.42 25.76
CA SER A 203 0.58 0.77 26.59
C SER A 203 0.57 2.09 25.80
N THR A 204 0.68 2.02 24.46
CA THR A 204 0.63 3.19 23.57
C THR A 204 -0.77 3.42 22.98
N GLY A 205 -1.73 2.55 23.28
CA GLY A 205 -3.07 2.58 22.70
C GLY A 205 -3.16 1.94 21.32
N THR A 206 -2.09 1.28 20.86
CA THR A 206 -2.07 0.56 19.57
C THR A 206 -2.71 -0.81 19.75
N LEU A 207 -3.67 -1.15 18.88
CA LEU A 207 -4.30 -2.47 18.88
C LEU A 207 -3.35 -3.52 18.29
N LYS A 208 -2.87 -4.43 19.13
CA LYS A 208 -2.09 -5.60 18.71
C LYS A 208 -3.00 -6.80 18.51
N CYS A 209 -2.88 -7.41 17.34
CA CYS A 209 -3.53 -8.67 17.01
C CYS A 209 -2.51 -9.82 17.08
N ASN A 210 -2.84 -10.86 17.84
CA ASN A 210 -2.07 -12.10 17.91
C ASN A 210 -2.96 -13.26 17.48
N ILE A 211 -2.54 -13.98 16.44
CA ILE A 211 -3.23 -15.15 15.90
C ILE A 211 -2.37 -16.37 16.19
N LYS A 212 -2.86 -17.27 17.03
CA LYS A 212 -2.14 -18.49 17.42
C LYS A 212 -2.76 -19.70 16.74
N CYS A 213 -1.99 -20.49 15.98
CA CYS A 213 -2.50 -21.78 15.48
C CYS A 213 -2.65 -22.78 16.65
N SER A 214 -3.73 -23.56 16.61
CA SER A 214 -3.99 -24.71 17.48
C SER A 214 -3.38 -26.01 16.94
N CYS A 215 -2.54 -25.92 15.90
CA CYS A 215 -1.81 -27.03 15.33
C CYS A 215 -0.96 -27.70 16.43
N GLU A 216 -1.38 -28.85 16.96
CA GLU A 216 -0.42 -29.76 17.59
C GLU A 216 0.59 -30.14 16.51
N LYS A 217 1.89 -29.99 16.79
CA LYS A 217 3.02 -30.21 15.87
C LYS A 217 2.64 -31.15 14.72
N MET A 218 2.39 -30.59 13.53
CA MET A 218 2.28 -31.40 12.33
C MET A 218 3.69 -31.91 12.01
N ASP A 219 3.96 -33.15 12.37
CA ASP A 219 5.10 -33.90 11.86
C ASP A 219 5.00 -33.93 10.32
N ASN A 220 6.09 -33.49 9.68
CA ASN A 220 6.48 -33.68 8.28
C ASN A 220 5.37 -34.14 7.33
N ILE A 221 4.69 -33.18 6.68
CA ILE A 221 4.11 -33.43 5.36
C ILE A 221 5.14 -32.92 4.37
N GLY A 222 5.98 -33.84 3.90
CA GLY A 222 6.81 -33.64 2.72
C GLY A 222 5.91 -33.50 1.50
N ILE A 223 6.11 -32.40 0.78
CA ILE A 223 5.78 -32.25 -0.64
C ILE A 223 7.10 -31.90 -1.32
#